data_AF-A0AA43JRL3-F1
#
_entry.id   AF-A0AA43JRL3-F1
#
_cell.length_a   1.000
_cell.length_b   1.000
_cell.length_c   1.000
_cell.angle_alpha   90.00
_cell.angle_beta   90.00
_cell.angle_gamma   90.00
#
_symmetry.space_group_name_H-M   'P 1'
#
loop_
_entity.id
_entity.type
_entity.pdbx_description
1 polymer ?
#
loop_
_entity_poly.entity_id
_entity_poly.type
_entity_poly.pdbx_seq_one_letter_code
_entity_poly.pdbx_strand_id
1 'polypeptide(L)'
;MPGDSNHPAKQGALASTLLLIIGLASLLFGFLVYIYTRECAGCGVELIAGGLGFPTGSGHMAIPRLPGWLPSGIHVFGFALITNALLTTKNELKGFCVLVWTFINLLFELMQSDLAYQAWVEVNRALSLEMVSHWPMGGTFCPFDLASAGAGGAVAYMTISLLRR
;
A
#
# COMPACT_ATOMS: atom_id res chain seq x y z
N MET A 1 -43.31 23.34 4.41
CA MET A 1 -42.21 22.58 5.04
C MET A 1 -41.09 22.48 4.02
N PRO A 2 -39.95 23.15 4.21
CA PRO A 2 -38.82 23.05 3.30
C PRO A 2 -38.25 21.63 3.39
N GLY A 3 -38.27 20.91 2.27
CA GLY A 3 -37.75 19.56 2.17
C GLY A 3 -36.24 19.52 2.37
N ASP A 4 -35.79 18.56 3.18
CA ASP A 4 -34.40 18.32 3.55
C ASP A 4 -33.58 17.72 2.40
N SER A 5 -33.38 18.51 1.34
CA SER A 5 -32.59 18.14 0.16
C SER A 5 -31.08 17.98 0.44
N ASN A 6 -30.65 18.15 1.70
CA ASN A 6 -29.26 18.10 2.11
C ASN A 6 -28.77 16.72 2.59
N HIS A 7 -29.65 15.72 2.67
CA HIS A 7 -29.32 14.43 3.31
C HIS A 7 -28.35 13.52 2.53
N PRO A 8 -28.49 13.29 1.20
CA PRO A 8 -27.67 12.30 0.49
C PRO A 8 -26.24 12.81 0.18
N ALA A 9 -26.07 14.10 -0.09
CA ALA A 9 -24.76 14.68 -0.38
C ALA A 9 -23.83 14.66 0.85
N LYS A 10 -24.38 14.94 2.04
CA LYS A 10 -23.63 14.91 3.31
C LYS A 10 -23.20 13.50 3.69
N GLN A 11 -24.06 12.50 3.47
CA GLN A 11 -23.72 11.09 3.70
C GLN A 11 -22.58 10.61 2.81
N GLY A 12 -22.61 10.96 1.52
CA GLY A 12 -21.52 10.63 0.58
C GLY A 12 -20.19 11.26 0.97
N ALA A 13 -20.19 12.51 1.44
CA ALA A 13 -18.99 13.22 1.89
C ALA A 13 -18.39 12.57 3.15
N LEU A 14 -19.22 12.27 4.16
CA LEU A 14 -18.76 11.61 5.38
C LEU A 14 -18.12 10.24 5.09
N ALA A 15 -18.75 9.43 4.23
CA ALA A 15 -18.22 8.13 3.82
C ALA A 15 -16.85 8.27 3.14
N SER A 16 -16.70 9.24 2.22
CA SER A 16 -15.42 9.52 1.57
C SER A 16 -14.35 9.96 2.58
N THR A 17 -14.69 10.83 3.54
CA THR A 17 -13.77 11.26 4.60
C THR A 17 -13.32 10.09 5.46
N LEU A 18 -14.23 9.20 5.87
CA LEU A 18 -13.89 8.02 6.66
C LEU A 18 -12.98 7.07 5.88
N LEU A 19 -13.27 6.80 4.61
CA LEU A 19 -12.42 5.98 3.74
C LEU A 19 -11.01 6.56 3.61
N LEU A 20 -10.90 7.88 3.43
CA LEU A 20 -9.62 8.58 3.34
C LEU A 20 -8.83 8.44 4.65
N ILE A 21 -9.46 8.69 5.80
CA ILE A 21 -8.80 8.58 7.11
C ILE A 21 -8.34 7.14 7.37
N ILE A 22 -9.20 6.14 7.16
CA ILE A 22 -8.85 4.73 7.38
C ILE A 22 -7.72 4.32 6.44
N GLY A 23 -7.79 4.71 5.17
CA GLY A 23 -6.76 4.41 4.18
C GLY A 23 -5.41 5.03 4.55
N LEU A 24 -5.37 6.31 4.91
CA LEU A 24 -4.14 7.00 5.32
C LEU A 24 -3.55 6.41 6.61
N ALA A 25 -4.39 6.15 7.62
CA ALA A 25 -3.95 5.52 8.86
C ALA A 25 -3.36 4.12 8.61
N SER A 26 -3.99 3.36 7.72
CA SER A 26 -3.50 2.05 7.31
C SER A 26 -2.15 2.12 6.59
N LEU A 27 -1.97 3.06 5.65
CA LEU A 27 -0.68 3.25 4.98
C LEU A 27 0.42 3.70 5.94
N LEU A 28 0.10 4.61 6.87
CA LEU A 28 1.05 5.00 7.91
C LEU A 28 1.44 3.81 8.78
N PHE A 29 0.48 2.97 9.18
CA PHE A 29 0.76 1.75 9.92
C PHE A 29 1.65 0.80 9.10
N GLY A 30 1.32 0.54 7.83
CA GLY A 30 2.15 -0.29 6.94
C GLY A 30 3.56 0.23 6.76
N PHE A 31 3.71 1.55 6.61
CA PHE A 31 5.00 2.23 6.52
C PHE A 31 5.84 2.06 7.80
N LEU A 32 5.22 2.21 8.97
CA LEU A 32 5.91 1.98 10.24
C LEU A 32 6.33 0.51 10.36
N VAL A 33 5.42 -0.44 10.09
CA VAL A 33 5.76 -1.87 10.07
C VAL A 33 6.91 -2.15 9.12
N TYR A 34 6.90 -1.54 7.93
CA TYR A 34 7.96 -1.68 6.94
C TYR A 34 9.30 -1.18 7.48
N ILE A 35 9.36 0.03 8.04
CA ILE A 35 10.60 0.56 8.66
C ILE A 35 11.14 -0.37 9.75
N TYR A 36 10.26 -0.90 10.61
CA TYR A 36 10.68 -1.73 11.74
C TYR A 36 11.06 -3.17 11.36
N THR A 37 10.54 -3.69 10.25
CA THR A 37 10.74 -5.10 9.87
C THR A 37 11.75 -5.29 8.74
N ARG A 38 12.01 -4.26 7.93
CA ARG A 38 12.93 -4.36 6.78
C ARG A 38 14.37 -4.18 7.25
N GLU A 39 15.15 -5.24 7.16
CA GLU A 39 16.61 -5.17 7.27
C GLU A 39 17.17 -4.72 5.92
N CYS A 40 17.41 -3.41 5.77
CA CYS A 40 17.90 -2.86 4.53
C CYS A 40 18.92 -1.75 4.82
N ALA A 41 20.19 -2.11 4.81
CA ALA A 41 21.28 -1.15 4.92
C ALA A 41 21.42 -0.38 3.59
N GLY A 42 21.37 0.95 3.66
CA GLY A 42 21.66 1.84 2.53
C GLY A 42 20.50 2.13 1.57
N CYS A 43 19.28 1.66 1.84
CA CYS A 43 18.12 2.08 1.03
C CYS A 43 17.51 3.40 1.53
N GLY A 44 16.74 4.06 0.67
CA GLY A 44 16.09 5.35 0.98
C GLY A 44 15.20 5.35 2.23
N VAL A 45 14.79 4.18 2.71
CA VAL A 45 14.04 4.02 3.97
C VAL A 45 14.90 4.33 5.19
N GLU A 46 16.16 3.91 5.20
CA GLU A 46 17.12 4.26 6.26
C GLU A 46 17.41 5.76 6.26
N LEU A 47 17.51 6.37 5.07
CA LEU A 47 17.69 7.82 4.93
C LEU A 47 16.51 8.61 5.50
N ILE A 48 15.27 8.20 5.20
CA ILE A 48 14.06 8.85 5.71
C ILE A 48 13.93 8.63 7.23
N ALA A 49 14.11 7.39 7.69
CA ALA A 49 14.00 7.04 9.11
C ALA A 49 15.07 7.77 9.94
N GLY A 50 16.33 7.77 9.48
CA GLY A 50 17.42 8.51 10.10
C GLY A 50 17.21 10.02 10.09
N GLY A 51 16.69 10.58 8.98
CA GLY A 51 16.32 12.00 8.89
C GLY A 51 15.20 12.42 9.85
N LEU A 52 14.32 11.50 10.22
CA LEU A 52 13.25 11.71 11.21
C LEU A 52 13.68 11.36 12.65
N GLY A 53 14.93 10.94 12.86
CA GLY A 53 15.46 10.57 14.18
C GLY A 53 14.97 9.22 14.70
N PHE A 54 14.43 8.35 13.85
CA PHE A 54 14.11 6.98 14.24
C PHE A 54 15.41 6.16 14.37
N PRO A 55 15.51 5.26 15.37
CA PRO A 55 16.65 4.39 15.49
C PRO A 55 16.71 3.46 14.28
N THR A 56 17.65 3.73 13.37
CA THR A 56 17.99 2.88 12.24
C THR A 56 19.20 2.04 12.63
N GLY A 57 18.97 0.78 12.98
CA GLY A 57 20.04 -0.13 13.35
C GLY A 57 19.52 -1.43 13.92
N SER A 58 20.33 -2.48 13.83
CA SER A 58 20.09 -3.85 14.32
C SER A 58 19.91 -3.97 15.85
N GLY A 59 19.60 -2.88 16.54
CA GLY A 59 19.16 -2.89 17.92
C GLY A 59 17.80 -3.56 17.98
N HIS A 60 17.80 -4.84 18.32
CA HIS A 60 16.64 -5.69 18.55
C HIS A 60 15.62 -5.00 19.47
N MET A 61 14.72 -4.19 18.92
CA MET A 61 13.51 -3.81 19.62
C MET A 61 12.71 -5.10 19.82
N ALA A 62 12.36 -5.39 21.07
CA ALA A 62 11.66 -6.59 21.52
C ALA A 62 10.20 -6.67 21.02
N ILE A 63 9.89 -6.05 19.89
CA ILE A 63 8.61 -6.18 19.22
C ILE A 63 8.66 -7.50 18.43
N PRO A 64 7.69 -8.41 18.61
CA PRO A 64 7.60 -9.61 17.79
C PRO A 64 7.68 -9.23 16.31
N ARG A 65 8.58 -9.89 15.56
CA ARG A 65 8.70 -9.65 14.12
C ARG A 65 7.34 -9.91 13.48
N LEU A 66 6.70 -8.83 13.02
CA LEU A 66 5.49 -8.96 12.22
C LEU A 66 5.84 -9.66 10.91
N PRO A 67 4.89 -10.40 10.31
CA PRO A 67 5.16 -11.08 9.05
C PRO A 67 5.51 -10.06 7.96
N GLY A 68 6.61 -10.29 7.24
CA GLY A 68 7.11 -9.39 6.19
C GLY A 68 6.13 -9.18 5.03
N TRP A 69 5.11 -10.04 4.91
CA TRP A 69 4.05 -9.97 3.90
C TRP A 69 2.86 -9.09 4.29
N LEU A 70 2.79 -8.66 5.55
CA LEU A 70 1.69 -7.83 6.04
C LEU A 70 1.59 -6.47 5.31
N PRO A 71 2.70 -5.76 5.00
CA PRO A 71 2.65 -4.49 4.27
C PRO A 71 1.95 -4.60 2.90
N SER A 72 2.13 -5.69 2.15
CA SER A 72 1.52 -5.85 0.82
C SER A 72 -0.01 -5.83 0.88
N GLY A 73 -0.62 -6.50 1.87
CA GLY A 73 -2.05 -6.42 2.12
C GLY A 73 -2.51 -5.04 2.56
N ILE A 74 -1.75 -4.41 3.46
CA ILE A 74 -2.03 -3.06 3.98
C ILE A 74 -1.99 -2.01 2.87
N HIS A 75 -1.05 -2.10 1.93
CA HIS A 75 -0.94 -1.19 0.79
C HIS A 75 -2.15 -1.30 -0.11
N VAL A 76 -2.49 -2.53 -0.55
CA VAL A 76 -3.69 -2.75 -1.38
C VAL A 76 -4.93 -2.22 -0.68
N PHE A 77 -5.08 -2.52 0.60
CA PHE A 77 -6.20 -2.03 1.39
C PHE A 77 -6.25 -0.50 1.42
N GLY A 78 -5.18 0.14 1.90
CA GLY A 78 -5.11 1.58 2.11
C GLY A 78 -5.28 2.37 0.82
N PHE A 79 -4.55 2.01 -0.24
CA PHE A 79 -4.65 2.71 -1.52
C PHE A 79 -6.01 2.52 -2.19
N ALA A 80 -6.63 1.34 -2.11
CA ALA A 80 -7.97 1.15 -2.64
C ALA A 80 -9.01 2.03 -1.94
N LEU A 81 -8.94 2.18 -0.60
CA LEU A 81 -9.83 3.09 0.13
C LEU A 81 -9.61 4.55 -0.27
N ILE A 82 -8.35 5.00 -0.33
CA ILE A 82 -8.00 6.39 -0.69
C ILE A 82 -8.46 6.69 -2.12
N THR A 83 -8.14 5.85 -3.09
CA THR A 83 -8.55 6.06 -4.49
C THR A 83 -10.07 6.07 -4.61
N ASN A 84 -10.78 5.17 -3.91
CA ASN A 84 -12.24 5.20 -3.92
C ASN A 84 -12.82 6.45 -3.21
N ALA A 85 -12.18 6.93 -2.14
CA ALA A 85 -12.57 8.17 -1.48
C ALA A 85 -12.45 9.39 -2.40
N LEU A 86 -11.39 9.45 -3.21
CA LEU A 86 -11.05 10.58 -4.09
C LEU A 86 -11.81 10.57 -5.42
N LEU A 87 -11.97 9.40 -6.05
CA LEU A 87 -12.51 9.34 -7.41
C LEU A 87 -14.03 9.41 -7.48
N THR A 88 -14.74 8.93 -6.46
CA THR A 88 -16.19 8.78 -6.59
C THR A 88 -16.90 8.69 -5.26
N THR A 89 -18.15 9.14 -5.22
CA THR A 89 -19.09 8.79 -4.15
C THR A 89 -19.86 7.50 -4.43
N LYS A 90 -19.75 6.97 -5.67
CA LYS A 90 -20.52 5.83 -6.14
C LYS A 90 -19.84 4.50 -5.85
N ASN A 91 -20.66 3.54 -5.44
CA ASN A 91 -20.24 2.19 -5.07
C ASN A 91 -19.79 1.34 -6.28
N GLU A 92 -20.09 1.79 -7.50
CA GLU A 92 -19.85 1.05 -8.76
C GLU A 92 -18.36 0.82 -9.05
N LEU A 93 -17.48 1.76 -8.67
CA LEU A 93 -16.05 1.67 -8.99
C LEU A 93 -15.21 0.97 -7.91
N LYS A 94 -15.81 0.50 -6.82
CA LYS A 94 -15.05 -0.13 -5.72
C LYS A 94 -14.24 -1.34 -6.20
N GLY A 95 -14.84 -2.17 -7.06
CA GLY A 95 -14.18 -3.37 -7.60
C GLY A 95 -13.00 -3.00 -8.46
N PHE A 96 -13.15 -1.98 -9.31
CA PHE A 96 -12.07 -1.45 -10.13
C PHE A 96 -10.90 -0.93 -9.28
N CYS A 97 -11.16 -0.11 -8.25
CA CYS A 97 -10.10 0.38 -7.36
C CYS A 97 -9.32 -0.76 -6.70
N VAL A 98 -10.03 -1.78 -6.19
CA VAL A 98 -9.40 -2.93 -5.54
C VAL A 98 -8.57 -3.75 -6.54
N LEU A 99 -9.10 -4.02 -7.73
CA LEU A 99 -8.40 -4.79 -8.76
C LEU A 99 -7.13 -4.09 -9.24
N VAL A 100 -7.20 -2.78 -9.48
CA VAL A 100 -6.05 -1.97 -9.90
C VAL A 100 -4.93 -2.05 -8.87
N TRP A 101 -5.23 -1.80 -7.59
CA TRP A 101 -4.21 -1.82 -6.55
C TRP A 101 -3.67 -3.21 -6.25
N THR A 102 -4.53 -4.23 -6.32
CA THR A 102 -4.08 -5.63 -6.22
C THR A 102 -3.11 -5.94 -7.37
N PHE A 103 -3.46 -5.58 -8.61
CA PHE A 103 -2.61 -5.81 -9.78
C PHE A 103 -1.27 -5.07 -9.69
N ILE A 104 -1.29 -3.80 -9.27
CA ILE A 104 -0.06 -3.02 -9.04
C ILE A 104 0.83 -3.72 -7.99
N ASN A 105 0.25 -4.21 -6.89
CA ASN A 105 1.02 -4.94 -5.89
C ASN A 105 1.60 -6.24 -6.47
N LEU A 106 0.82 -7.00 -7.24
CA LEU A 106 1.30 -8.21 -7.91
C LEU A 106 2.50 -7.91 -8.82
N LEU A 107 2.44 -6.82 -9.60
CA LEU A 107 3.58 -6.40 -10.44
C LEU A 107 4.81 -6.09 -9.61
N PHE A 108 4.66 -5.38 -8.50
CA PHE A 108 5.77 -5.08 -7.60
C PHE A 108 6.38 -6.33 -6.96
N GLU A 109 5.58 -7.34 -6.61
CA GLU A 109 6.12 -8.61 -6.12
C GLU A 109 6.81 -9.41 -7.24
N LEU A 110 6.22 -9.46 -8.43
CA LEU A 110 6.81 -10.16 -9.57
C LEU A 110 8.15 -9.54 -9.99
N MET A 111 8.31 -8.22 -9.87
CA MET A 111 9.56 -7.52 -10.11
C MET A 111 10.69 -7.95 -9.16
N GLN A 112 10.38 -8.50 -7.99
CA GLN A 112 11.35 -9.04 -7.03
C GLN A 112 11.76 -10.49 -7.35
N SER A 113 11.23 -11.09 -8.43
CA SER A 113 11.74 -12.38 -8.91
C SER A 113 13.08 -12.19 -9.63
N ASP A 114 13.99 -13.17 -9.49
CA ASP A 114 15.33 -13.11 -10.09
C ASP A 114 15.30 -12.82 -11.59
N LEU A 115 14.34 -13.43 -12.31
CA LEU A 115 14.18 -13.25 -13.75
C LEU A 115 13.73 -11.83 -14.11
N ALA A 116 12.72 -11.31 -13.41
CA ALA A 116 12.23 -9.95 -13.66
C ALA A 116 13.27 -8.89 -13.26
N TYR A 117 14.01 -9.15 -12.19
CA TYR A 117 15.11 -8.30 -11.76
C TYR A 117 16.22 -8.22 -12.81
N GLN A 118 16.68 -9.35 -13.36
CA GLN A 118 17.68 -9.34 -14.42
C GLN A 118 17.21 -8.55 -15.64
N ALA A 119 15.96 -8.74 -16.07
CA ALA A 119 15.36 -7.97 -17.15
C ALA A 119 15.30 -6.46 -16.83
N TRP A 120 14.95 -6.10 -15.58
CA TRP A 120 14.92 -4.70 -15.12
C TRP A 120 16.29 -4.04 -15.16
N VAL A 121 17.35 -4.74 -14.74
CA VAL A 121 18.73 -4.23 -14.77
C VAL A 121 19.17 -3.93 -16.20
N GLU A 122 18.89 -4.82 -17.15
CA GLU A 122 19.24 -4.60 -18.56
C GLU A 122 18.49 -3.39 -19.15
N VAL A 123 17.20 -3.22 -18.84
CA VAL A 123 16.42 -2.05 -19.25
C VAL A 123 16.95 -0.76 -18.62
N ASN A 124 17.27 -0.77 -17.32
CA ASN A 124 17.81 0.43 -16.65
C ASN A 124 19.17 0.82 -17.18
N ARG A 125 20.02 -0.16 -17.51
CA ARG A 125 21.31 0.08 -18.16
C ARG A 125 21.13 0.73 -19.53
N ALA A 126 20.14 0.29 -20.32
CA ALA A 126 19.84 0.88 -21.62
C ALA A 126 19.28 2.32 -21.53
N LEU A 127 18.57 2.64 -20.45
CA LEU A 127 17.91 3.94 -20.24
C LEU A 127 18.69 4.89 -19.32
N SER A 128 19.85 4.50 -18.79
CA SER A 128 20.66 5.27 -17.83
C SER A 128 19.89 5.72 -16.57
N LEU A 129 18.98 4.88 -16.06
CA LEU A 129 18.14 5.17 -14.90
C LEU A 129 18.74 4.62 -13.58
N GLU A 130 19.96 5.05 -13.23
CA GLU A 130 20.71 4.49 -12.10
C GLU A 130 19.96 4.57 -10.76
N MET A 131 19.18 5.65 -10.51
CA MET A 131 18.42 5.82 -9.26
C MET A 131 17.33 4.77 -9.02
N VAL A 132 16.79 4.13 -10.07
CA VAL A 132 15.68 3.16 -9.95
C VAL A 132 16.18 1.72 -10.13
N SER A 133 17.44 1.55 -10.52
CA SER A 133 18.04 0.24 -10.78
C SER A 133 18.08 -0.67 -9.54
N HIS A 134 18.18 -0.08 -8.34
CA HIS A 134 18.25 -0.83 -7.07
C HIS A 134 16.88 -1.07 -6.43
N TRP A 135 15.80 -0.52 -6.99
CA TRP A 135 14.47 -0.63 -6.40
C TRP A 135 14.01 -2.09 -6.18
N PRO A 136 14.23 -3.04 -7.11
CA PRO A 136 13.85 -4.44 -6.87
C PRO A 136 14.79 -5.18 -5.91
N MET A 137 16.01 -4.69 -5.68
CA MET A 137 17.03 -5.38 -4.86
C MET A 137 16.71 -5.39 -3.37
N GLY A 138 15.79 -4.52 -2.91
CA GLY A 138 15.47 -4.40 -1.51
C GLY A 138 14.53 -5.48 -0.98
N GLY A 139 14.00 -6.37 -1.83
CA GLY A 139 12.94 -7.34 -1.50
C GLY A 139 13.20 -8.75 -2.02
N THR A 140 12.37 -9.68 -1.58
CA THR A 140 12.40 -11.09 -1.96
C THR A 140 10.98 -11.54 -2.25
N PHE A 141 10.76 -12.11 -3.43
CA PHE A 141 9.45 -12.63 -3.80
C PHE A 141 8.94 -13.65 -2.77
N CYS A 142 7.78 -13.37 -2.16
CA CYS A 142 7.11 -14.31 -1.25
C CYS A 142 5.65 -14.55 -1.70
N PRO A 143 5.23 -15.81 -1.93
CA PRO A 143 3.85 -16.10 -2.31
C PRO A 143 2.80 -15.62 -1.27
N PHE A 144 3.20 -15.50 0.00
CA PHE A 144 2.33 -14.96 1.05
C PHE A 144 2.03 -13.46 0.85
N ASP A 145 2.88 -12.71 0.14
CA ASP A 145 2.60 -11.32 -0.24
C ASP A 145 1.40 -11.26 -1.18
N LEU A 146 1.29 -12.19 -2.13
CA LEU A 146 0.18 -12.28 -3.07
C LEU A 146 -1.13 -12.61 -2.34
N ALA A 147 -1.08 -13.57 -1.42
CA ALA A 147 -2.23 -13.93 -0.60
C ALA A 147 -2.67 -12.77 0.32
N SER A 148 -1.70 -12.07 0.92
CA SER A 148 -1.91 -10.87 1.74
C SER A 148 -2.52 -9.73 0.94
N ALA A 149 -2.00 -9.45 -0.27
CA ALA A 149 -2.56 -8.48 -1.20
C ALA A 149 -4.02 -8.80 -1.57
N GLY A 150 -4.31 -10.06 -1.89
CA GLY A 150 -5.69 -10.53 -2.14
C GLY A 150 -6.61 -10.35 -0.94
N ALA A 151 -6.15 -10.69 0.27
CA ALA A 151 -6.89 -10.50 1.50
C ALA A 151 -7.15 -9.00 1.78
N GLY A 152 -6.13 -8.14 1.62
CA GLY A 152 -6.25 -6.69 1.75
C GLY A 152 -7.25 -6.10 0.76
N GLY A 153 -7.25 -6.56 -0.48
CA GLY A 153 -8.24 -6.20 -1.49
C GLY A 153 -9.66 -6.62 -1.12
N ALA A 154 -9.85 -7.85 -0.63
CA ALA A 154 -11.15 -8.33 -0.17
C ALA A 154 -11.68 -7.50 1.00
N VAL A 155 -10.82 -7.18 1.98
CA VAL A 155 -11.17 -6.34 3.12
C VAL A 155 -11.50 -4.91 2.67
N ALA A 156 -10.76 -4.33 1.70
CA ALA A 156 -11.09 -3.02 1.16
C ALA A 156 -12.44 -3.00 0.46
N TYR A 157 -12.75 -4.02 -0.35
CA TYR A 157 -14.04 -4.14 -1.01
C TYR A 157 -15.18 -4.16 0.01
N MET A 158 -15.05 -4.94 1.08
CA MET A 158 -16.03 -5.01 2.16
C MET A 158 -16.18 -3.66 2.86
N THR A 159 -15.08 -3.02 3.26
CA THR A 159 -15.10 -1.72 3.94
C THR A 159 -15.77 -0.63 3.09
N ILE A 160 -15.44 -0.52 1.80
CA ILE A 160 -16.10 0.42 0.89
C ILE A 160 -17.60 0.12 0.80
N SER A 161 -17.96 -1.16 0.67
CA SER A 161 -19.36 -1.59 0.58
C SER A 161 -20.16 -1.27 1.84
N LEU A 162 -19.53 -1.32 3.02
CA LEU A 162 -20.17 -1.01 4.30
C LEU A 162 -20.36 0.50 4.50
N LEU A 163 -19.38 1.31 4.08
CA LEU A 163 -19.41 2.76 4.29
C LEU A 163 -20.20 3.53 3.22
N ARG A 164 -20.34 2.97 2.00
CA ARG A 164 -21.09 3.58 0.89
C ARG A 164 -22.41 2.85 0.58
N ARG A 165 -23.12 2.40 1.63
CA ARG A 165 -24.45 1.82 1.48
C ARG A 165 -25.47 2.84 0.98
#